data_AF-A0A9D4WNB8-F1
#
_entry.id   AF-A0A9D4WNB8-F1
#
_cell.length_a   1.000
_cell.length_b   1.000
_cell.length_c   1.000
_cell.angle_alpha   90.00
_cell.angle_beta   90.00
_cell.angle_gamma   90.00
#
_symmetry.space_group_name_H-M   'P 1'
#
loop_
_entity.id
_entity.type
_entity.pdbx_description
1 polymer ?
#
loop_
_entity_poly.entity_id
_entity_poly.type
_entity_poly.pdbx_seq_one_letter_code
_entity_poly.pdbx_strand_id
1 'polypeptide(L)'
;MDTYANFSCELRIIQARNIEFIKSTKNLFARLYVPTGNNKRIQLNSKNVWDKSFNLDCSCPEEFLENLNQQSIVLELRQRKMWGSQLIGKGEIPWKVILQSQNMELKKWLKMDLKSGSDSKEVMLTTPEVEVEIKVKVCSVAEMEKQNNKRFNNWNECGCKNGHDHYAWCNAEDCDIFALGAALEAF
;
A
#
# COMPACT_ATOMS: atom_id res chain seq x y z
N MET A 1 26.82 12.00 -1.17
CA MET A 1 25.84 11.63 -2.21
C MET A 1 24.92 10.65 -1.55
N ASP A 2 23.65 10.99 -1.43
CA ASP A 2 22.68 10.11 -0.79
C ASP A 2 22.38 8.94 -1.73
N THR A 3 22.52 7.72 -1.23
CA THR A 3 22.22 6.51 -1.98
C THR A 3 20.72 6.30 -1.97
N TYR A 4 20.10 6.26 -3.15
CA TYR A 4 18.68 5.98 -3.30
C TYR A 4 18.46 4.52 -3.71
N ALA A 5 17.38 3.95 -3.20
CA ALA A 5 16.84 2.66 -3.60
C ALA A 5 15.43 2.84 -4.16
N ASN A 6 15.09 2.00 -5.11
CA ASN A 6 13.71 1.88 -5.54
C ASN A 6 12.98 0.93 -4.61
N PHE A 7 11.86 1.40 -4.08
CA PHE A 7 10.98 0.69 -3.18
C PHE A 7 9.63 0.47 -3.86
N SER A 8 9.22 -0.78 -3.94
CA SER A 8 7.90 -1.19 -4.43
C SER A 8 7.20 -1.95 -3.31
N CYS A 9 5.96 -1.55 -3.00
CA CYS A 9 5.11 -2.21 -2.03
C CYS A 9 3.75 -2.49 -2.65
N GLU A 10 3.44 -3.77 -2.83
CA GLU A 10 2.11 -4.25 -3.17
C GLU A 10 1.42 -4.74 -1.89
N LEU A 11 0.25 -4.20 -1.60
CA LEU A 11 -0.61 -4.65 -0.51
C LEU A 11 -1.95 -5.11 -1.05
N ARG A 12 -2.35 -6.32 -0.69
CA ARG A 12 -3.62 -6.92 -1.08
C ARG A 12 -4.47 -7.22 0.15
N ILE A 13 -5.71 -6.77 0.13
CA ILE A 13 -6.74 -7.17 1.08
C ILE A 13 -7.56 -8.25 0.40
N ILE A 14 -7.48 -9.47 0.93
CA ILE A 14 -8.04 -10.66 0.30
C ILE A 14 -9.49 -10.82 0.76
N GLN A 15 -9.68 -10.98 2.07
CA GLN A 15 -10.97 -11.27 2.68
C GLN A 15 -10.97 -10.89 4.17
N ALA A 16 -12.12 -11.00 4.82
CA ALA A 16 -12.26 -10.82 6.26
C ALA A 16 -13.27 -11.81 6.81
N ARG A 17 -13.10 -12.14 8.09
CA ARG A 17 -13.95 -13.07 8.84
C ARG A 17 -14.32 -12.48 10.19
N ASN A 18 -15.33 -13.06 10.84
CA ASN A 18 -15.85 -12.58 12.11
C ASN A 18 -16.36 -11.13 12.02
N ILE A 19 -17.14 -10.83 10.97
CA ILE A 19 -17.69 -9.49 10.70
C ILE A 19 -19.22 -9.49 10.65
N GLU A 20 -19.87 -10.57 11.09
CA GLU A 20 -21.31 -10.81 10.97
C GLU A 20 -22.12 -9.82 11.83
N PHE A 21 -21.52 -9.30 12.91
CA PHE A 21 -22.14 -8.28 13.75
C PHE A 21 -22.27 -6.91 13.05
N ILE A 22 -21.60 -6.71 11.92
CA ILE A 22 -21.67 -5.47 11.15
C ILE A 22 -22.94 -5.51 10.30
N LYS A 23 -23.98 -4.78 10.74
CA LYS A 23 -25.32 -4.72 10.13
C LYS A 23 -25.35 -4.54 8.60
N SER A 24 -24.35 -3.89 8.01
CA SER A 24 -24.22 -3.76 6.56
C SER A 24 -22.76 -3.79 6.14
N THR A 25 -22.36 -4.90 5.54
CA THR A 25 -21.03 -5.12 4.96
C THR A 25 -20.83 -4.34 3.65
N LYS A 26 -21.92 -3.96 2.97
CA LYS A 26 -21.88 -3.17 1.72
C LYS A 26 -21.25 -1.78 1.89
N ASN A 27 -21.31 -1.24 3.11
CA ASN A 27 -20.76 0.08 3.43
C ASN A 27 -19.35 -0.01 4.02
N LEU A 28 -18.77 -1.20 4.12
CA LEU A 28 -17.42 -1.37 4.66
C LEU A 28 -16.36 -1.03 3.63
N PHE A 29 -15.29 -0.40 4.11
CA PHE A 29 -14.07 -0.18 3.37
C PHE A 29 -12.87 -0.26 4.28
N ALA A 30 -11.72 -0.54 3.69
CA ALA A 30 -10.44 -0.51 4.34
C ALA A 30 -9.79 0.86 4.13
N ARG A 31 -9.15 1.37 5.17
CA ARG A 31 -8.26 2.53 5.09
C ARG A 31 -6.88 2.12 5.54
N LEU A 32 -5.89 2.40 4.72
CA LEU A 32 -4.50 2.07 4.97
C LEU A 32 -3.72 3.33 5.24
N TYR A 33 -2.78 3.24 6.18
CA TYR A 33 -1.78 4.28 6.41
C TYR A 33 -0.40 3.70 6.14
N VAL A 34 0.25 4.23 5.11
CA VAL A 34 1.59 3.84 4.67
C VAL A 34 2.55 4.98 5.01
N PRO A 35 3.67 4.72 5.70
CA PRO A 35 4.60 5.78 6.06
C PRO A 35 5.39 6.31 4.86
N THR A 36 5.67 7.61 4.89
CA THR A 36 6.41 8.33 3.83
C THR A 36 7.70 8.96 4.35
N GLY A 37 8.16 8.55 5.54
CA GLY A 37 9.28 9.20 6.23
C GLY A 37 8.83 10.43 7.02
N ASN A 38 9.72 10.95 7.89
CA ASN A 38 9.47 12.13 8.71
C ASN A 38 8.16 12.09 9.53
N ASN A 39 7.80 10.91 10.05
CA ASN A 39 6.56 10.66 10.79
C ASN A 39 5.26 10.96 10.02
N LYS A 40 5.34 11.18 8.70
CA LYS A 40 4.18 11.38 7.82
C LYS A 40 3.69 10.04 7.27
N ARG A 41 2.41 10.00 6.93
CA ARG A 41 1.74 8.82 6.36
C ARG A 41 0.79 9.24 5.25
N ILE A 42 0.78 8.47 4.16
CA ILE A 42 -0.26 8.55 3.14
C ILE A 42 -1.45 7.71 3.61
N GLN A 43 -2.65 8.24 3.38
CA GLN A 43 -3.90 7.54 3.60
C GLN A 43 -4.45 7.02 2.27
N LEU A 44 -4.69 5.71 2.18
CA LEU A 44 -5.31 5.07 1.02
C LEU A 44 -6.65 4.47 1.43
N ASN A 45 -7.73 4.85 0.76
CA ASN A 45 -9.07 4.31 1.02
C ASN A 45 -9.46 3.31 -0.07
N SER A 46 -9.98 2.15 0.32
CA SER A 46 -10.57 1.21 -0.61
C SER A 46 -12.00 1.61 -0.99
N LYS A 47 -12.47 1.18 -2.18
CA LYS A 47 -13.89 1.29 -2.53
C LYS A 47 -14.75 0.35 -1.68
N ASN A 48 -14.29 -0.88 -1.49
CA ASN A 48 -14.88 -1.90 -0.62
C ASN A 48 -13.75 -2.79 -0.04
N VAL A 49 -14.06 -3.66 0.93
CA VAL A 49 -13.04 -4.44 1.65
C VAL A 49 -12.43 -5.58 0.81
N TRP A 50 -13.11 -6.04 -0.25
CA TRP A 50 -12.81 -7.33 -0.88
C TRP A 50 -11.95 -7.20 -2.13
N ASP A 51 -10.93 -8.06 -2.20
CA ASP A 51 -10.09 -8.32 -3.37
C ASP A 51 -9.58 -7.04 -4.03
N LYS A 52 -8.77 -6.30 -3.27
CA LYS A 52 -8.13 -5.06 -3.72
C LYS A 52 -6.64 -5.10 -3.48
N SER A 53 -5.89 -4.71 -4.50
CA SER A 53 -4.47 -4.39 -4.42
C SER A 53 -4.27 -2.87 -4.33
N PHE A 54 -3.23 -2.48 -3.62
CA PHE A 54 -2.67 -1.15 -3.55
C PHE A 54 -1.20 -1.29 -3.92
N ASN A 55 -0.75 -0.52 -4.89
CA ASN A 55 0.65 -0.50 -5.30
C ASN A 55 1.23 0.87 -4.99
N LEU A 56 2.38 0.88 -4.33
CA LEU A 56 3.18 2.06 -4.08
C LEU A 56 4.58 1.80 -4.64
N ASP A 57 4.95 2.57 -5.65
CA ASP A 57 6.30 2.59 -6.20
C ASP A 57 6.92 3.96 -5.94
N CYS A 58 8.10 3.99 -5.32
CA CYS A 58 8.84 5.21 -5.06
C CYS A 58 10.36 5.00 -5.05
N SER A 59 11.09 6.08 -5.30
CA SER A 59 12.51 6.18 -4.96
C SER A 59 12.63 6.69 -3.53
N CYS A 60 13.43 6.04 -2.70
CA CYS A 60 13.63 6.44 -1.32
C CYS A 60 15.11 6.39 -0.92
N PRO A 61 15.58 7.30 -0.05
CA PRO A 61 16.91 7.20 0.54
C PRO A 61 17.06 5.89 1.35
N GLU A 62 18.28 5.34 1.45
CA GLU A 62 18.52 4.16 2.30
C GLU A 62 18.10 4.38 3.77
N GLU A 63 18.26 5.60 4.29
CA GLU A 63 17.80 6.00 5.64
C GLU A 63 16.29 5.81 5.83
N PHE A 64 15.49 5.96 4.76
CA PHE A 64 14.05 5.68 4.84
C PHE A 64 13.80 4.21 5.16
N LEU A 65 14.56 3.27 4.58
CA LEU A 65 14.41 1.84 4.83
C LEU A 65 14.79 1.47 6.26
N GLU A 66 15.85 2.09 6.80
CA GLU A 66 16.26 1.92 8.19
C GLU A 66 15.17 2.40 9.15
N ASN A 67 14.62 3.58 8.90
CA ASN A 67 13.53 4.16 9.67
C ASN A 67 12.22 3.34 9.53
N LEU A 68 11.97 2.77 8.34
CA LEU A 68 10.80 1.96 8.05
C LEU A 68 10.71 0.77 9.00
N ASN A 69 11.84 0.17 9.37
CA ASN A 69 11.95 -0.98 10.27
C ASN A 69 11.32 -0.72 11.66
N GLN A 70 11.23 0.54 12.09
CA GLN A 70 10.64 0.93 13.37
C GLN A 70 9.15 1.29 13.26
N GLN A 71 8.60 1.32 12.04
CA GLN A 71 7.22 1.73 11.79
C GLN A 71 6.27 0.55 11.58
N SER A 72 4.98 0.86 11.46
CA SER A 72 3.93 -0.11 11.16
C SER A 72 3.04 0.38 10.04
N ILE A 73 2.61 -0.55 9.19
CA ILE A 73 1.42 -0.36 8.36
C ILE A 73 0.21 -0.43 9.29
N VAL A 74 -0.70 0.53 9.15
CA VAL A 74 -1.96 0.54 9.89
C VAL A 74 -3.10 0.30 8.92
N LEU A 75 -3.93 -0.68 9.25
CA LEU A 75 -5.18 -0.97 8.56
C LEU A 75 -6.35 -0.61 9.47
N GLU A 76 -7.26 0.21 8.98
CA GLU A 76 -8.53 0.47 9.61
C GLU A 76 -9.66 -0.17 8.80
N LEU A 77 -10.53 -0.91 9.47
CA LEU A 77 -11.82 -1.31 8.93
C LEU A 77 -12.85 -0.23 9.30
N ARG A 78 -13.47 0.37 8.29
CA ARG A 78 -14.39 1.50 8.45
C ARG A 78 -15.73 1.23 7.79
N GLN A 79 -16.78 1.80 8.37
CA GLN A 79 -18.12 1.77 7.80
C GLN A 79 -18.52 3.18 7.33
N ARG A 80 -18.95 3.30 6.08
CA ARG A 80 -19.52 4.55 5.54
C ARG A 80 -20.84 4.87 6.24
N LYS A 81 -21.01 6.14 6.57
CA LYS A 81 -22.25 6.73 7.08
C LYS A 81 -22.71 7.83 6.13
N MET A 82 -23.92 8.34 6.35
CA MET A 82 -24.47 9.47 5.59
C MET A 82 -23.54 10.70 5.64
N TRP A 83 -22.90 10.92 6.79
CA TRP A 83 -21.91 11.96 7.00
C TRP A 83 -20.60 11.32 7.50
N GLY A 84 -19.69 11.04 6.58
CA GLY A 84 -18.35 10.52 6.89
C GLY A 84 -18.28 8.99 7.09
N SER A 85 -17.42 8.55 8.02
CA SER A 85 -17.21 7.12 8.29
C SER A 85 -16.91 6.82 9.75
N GLN A 86 -17.37 5.67 10.23
CA GLN A 86 -17.07 5.15 11.57
C GLN A 86 -15.93 4.12 11.51
N LEU A 87 -14.98 4.23 12.44
CA LEU A 87 -13.98 3.20 12.67
C LEU A 87 -14.64 2.01 13.39
N ILE A 88 -14.50 0.82 12.80
CA ILE A 88 -14.99 -0.44 13.38
C ILE A 88 -13.88 -1.14 14.13
N GLY A 89 -12.71 -1.28 13.48
CA GLY A 89 -11.54 -1.86 14.10
C GLY A 89 -10.26 -1.43 13.43
N LYS A 90 -9.15 -1.62 14.13
CA LYS A 90 -7.81 -1.22 13.70
C LYS A 90 -6.84 -2.39 13.90
N GLY A 91 -5.99 -2.64 12.92
CA GLY A 91 -4.90 -3.61 13.03
C GLY A 91 -3.59 -2.99 12.56
N GLU A 92 -2.48 -3.46 13.14
CA GLU A 92 -1.14 -2.98 12.80
C GLU A 92 -0.20 -4.12 12.41
N ILE A 93 0.67 -3.84 11.44
CA ILE A 93 1.70 -4.76 10.98
C ILE A 93 3.04 -4.02 11.04
N PRO A 94 3.93 -4.39 11.97
CA PRO A 94 5.28 -3.83 11.99
C PRO A 94 6.01 -4.14 10.68
N TRP A 95 6.61 -3.13 10.07
CA TRP A 95 7.38 -3.29 8.83
C TRP A 95 8.52 -4.28 9.00
N LYS A 96 9.15 -4.31 10.17
CA LYS A 96 10.17 -5.30 10.53
C LYS A 96 9.74 -6.73 10.20
N VAL A 97 8.49 -7.09 10.44
CA VAL A 97 7.98 -8.45 10.18
C VAL A 97 7.89 -8.73 8.67
N ILE A 98 7.59 -7.71 7.86
CA ILE A 98 7.51 -7.80 6.40
C ILE A 98 8.93 -7.88 5.81
N LEU A 99 9.83 -6.99 6.25
CA LEU A 99 11.21 -6.92 5.75
C LEU A 99 12.02 -8.17 6.12
N GLN A 100 11.66 -8.86 7.21
CA GLN A 100 12.31 -10.09 7.65
C GLN A 100 11.63 -11.37 7.12
N SER A 101 10.52 -11.27 6.38
CA SER A 101 9.85 -12.44 5.83
C SER A 101 10.60 -12.99 4.61
N GLN A 102 10.35 -14.27 4.29
CA GLN A 102 10.95 -14.89 3.12
C GLN A 102 10.54 -14.12 1.86
N ASN A 103 11.51 -13.73 1.05
CA ASN A 103 11.33 -12.92 -0.15
C ASN A 103 10.62 -11.56 0.09
N MET A 104 10.60 -11.08 1.34
CA MET A 104 9.83 -9.90 1.76
C MET A 104 8.35 -9.97 1.37
N GLU A 105 7.79 -11.18 1.36
CA GLU A 105 6.37 -11.44 1.18
C GLU A 105 5.75 -11.89 2.50
N LEU A 106 4.65 -11.25 2.91
CA LEU A 106 3.91 -11.59 4.12
C LEU A 106 2.44 -11.82 3.77
N LYS A 107 1.92 -13.00 4.08
CA LYS A 107 0.49 -13.30 4.04
C LYS A 107 0.01 -13.74 5.41
N LYS A 108 -0.96 -13.01 6.00
CA LYS A 108 -1.47 -13.34 7.33
C LYS A 108 -2.89 -12.84 7.57
N TRP A 109 -3.54 -13.45 8.56
CA TRP A 109 -4.72 -12.88 9.22
C TRP A 109 -4.30 -11.81 10.22
N LEU A 110 -4.81 -10.59 10.03
CA LEU A 110 -4.62 -9.45 10.91
C LEU A 110 -5.84 -9.31 11.82
N LYS A 111 -5.63 -9.49 13.13
CA LYS A 111 -6.63 -9.20 14.16
C LYS A 111 -6.90 -7.70 14.23
N MET A 112 -8.17 -7.35 14.31
CA MET A 112 -8.64 -5.97 14.37
C MET A 112 -9.11 -5.65 15.78
N ASP A 113 -8.43 -4.72 16.43
CA ASP A 113 -8.83 -4.16 17.72
C ASP A 113 -10.10 -3.35 17.52
N LEU A 114 -11.21 -3.81 18.11
CA LEU A 114 -12.51 -3.16 18.01
C LEU A 114 -12.52 -1.83 18.76
N LYS A 115 -13.14 -0.81 18.17
CA LYS A 115 -13.37 0.46 18.89
C LYS A 115 -14.54 0.29 19.86
N SER A 116 -14.28 0.45 21.16
CA SER A 116 -15.31 0.48 22.21
C SER A 116 -16.39 1.52 21.87
N GLY A 117 -17.64 1.09 21.79
CA GLY A 117 -18.79 1.93 21.41
C GLY A 117 -19.52 1.52 20.12
N SER A 118 -19.15 0.42 19.45
CA SER A 118 -20.12 -0.25 18.58
C SER A 118 -21.16 -0.93 19.46
N ASP A 119 -22.43 -0.52 19.35
CA ASP A 119 -23.57 -0.86 20.24
C ASP A 119 -23.94 -2.36 20.40
N SER A 120 -23.07 -3.28 20.04
CA SER A 120 -23.25 -4.72 20.30
C SER A 120 -22.75 -5.05 21.71
N LYS A 121 -23.54 -4.69 22.72
CA LYS A 121 -23.52 -5.43 23.98
C LYS A 121 -24.04 -6.86 23.67
N GLU A 122 -23.37 -7.86 24.24
CA GLU A 122 -23.95 -9.18 24.52
C GLU A 122 -23.89 -10.29 23.45
N VAL A 123 -22.83 -10.34 22.64
CA VAL A 123 -22.38 -11.63 22.07
C VAL A 123 -20.87 -11.69 22.27
N MET A 124 -20.35 -12.88 22.57
CA MET A 124 -18.92 -13.20 22.59
C MET A 124 -18.38 -13.04 21.17
N LEU A 125 -18.26 -11.79 20.70
CA LEU A 125 -17.91 -11.47 19.34
C LEU A 125 -16.45 -11.89 19.14
N THR A 126 -16.26 -12.89 18.30
CA THR A 126 -14.95 -13.25 17.79
C THR A 126 -14.32 -11.99 17.17
N THR A 127 -13.04 -11.76 17.47
CA THR A 127 -12.33 -10.58 16.97
C THR A 127 -12.35 -10.59 15.44
N PRO A 128 -12.75 -9.49 14.77
CA PRO A 128 -12.67 -9.40 13.33
C PRO A 128 -11.23 -9.60 12.87
N GLU A 129 -11.08 -10.32 11.78
CA GLU A 129 -9.77 -10.55 11.18
C GLU A 129 -9.84 -10.26 9.70
N VAL A 130 -8.81 -9.59 9.18
CA VAL A 130 -8.64 -9.30 7.76
C VAL A 130 -7.42 -10.05 7.24
N GLU A 131 -7.60 -10.85 6.19
CA GLU A 131 -6.48 -11.49 5.51
C GLU A 131 -5.82 -10.49 4.56
N VAL A 132 -4.52 -10.29 4.77
CA VAL A 132 -3.70 -9.41 3.96
C VAL A 132 -2.52 -10.17 3.37
N GLU A 133 -2.14 -9.78 2.17
CA GLU A 133 -0.89 -10.16 1.52
C GLU A 133 -0.10 -8.90 1.20
N ILE A 134 1.18 -8.87 1.54
CA ILE A 134 2.06 -7.71 1.35
C ILE A 134 3.33 -8.22 0.69
N LYS A 135 3.78 -7.55 -0.37
CA LYS A 135 5.00 -7.88 -1.10
C LYS A 135 5.83 -6.62 -1.24
N VAL A 136 7.09 -6.71 -0.81
CA VAL A 136 8.03 -5.60 -0.90
C VAL A 136 9.17 -5.99 -1.84
N LYS A 137 9.59 -5.06 -2.68
CA LYS A 137 10.82 -5.17 -3.47
C LYS A 137 11.65 -3.93 -3.24
N VAL A 138 12.92 -4.13 -2.93
CA VAL A 138 13.92 -3.08 -2.85
C VAL A 138 14.98 -3.40 -3.89
N CYS A 139 15.22 -2.48 -4.82
CA CYS A 139 16.26 -2.61 -5.82
C CYS A 139 17.15 -1.38 -5.79
N SER A 140 18.46 -1.54 -5.88
CA SER A 140 19.34 -0.40 -6.08
C SER A 140 19.07 0.26 -7.45
N VAL A 141 19.37 1.56 -7.56
CA VAL A 141 19.22 2.29 -8.83
C VAL A 141 20.04 1.61 -9.95
N ALA A 142 21.24 1.12 -9.64
CA ALA A 142 22.11 0.42 -10.60
C ALA A 142 21.54 -0.93 -11.09
N GLU A 143 20.79 -1.65 -10.25
CA GLU A 143 20.11 -2.89 -10.66
C GLU A 143 18.93 -2.62 -11.58
N MET A 144 18.21 -1.52 -11.35
CA MET A 144 17.13 -1.07 -12.21
C MET A 144 17.62 -0.61 -13.57
N GLU A 145 18.70 0.18 -13.66
CA GLU A 145 19.28 0.58 -14.95
C GLU A 145 19.65 -0.64 -15.80
N LYS A 146 20.20 -1.68 -15.18
CA LYS A 146 20.50 -2.96 -15.85
C LYS A 146 19.24 -3.71 -16.29
N GLN A 147 18.16 -3.70 -15.50
CA GLN A 147 16.89 -4.32 -15.88
C GLN A 147 16.15 -3.52 -16.98
N ASN A 148 16.14 -2.20 -16.90
CA ASN A 148 15.58 -1.33 -17.93
C ASN A 148 16.37 -1.46 -19.23
N ASN A 149 17.69 -1.45 -19.21
CA ASN A 149 18.49 -1.69 -20.43
C ASN A 149 18.19 -3.06 -21.06
N LYS A 150 17.92 -4.10 -20.25
CA LYS A 150 17.43 -5.39 -20.78
C LYS A 150 16.03 -5.32 -21.37
N ARG A 151 15.13 -4.50 -20.83
CA ARG A 151 13.77 -4.28 -21.36
C ARG A 151 13.78 -3.41 -22.62
N PHE A 152 14.61 -2.37 -22.67
CA PHE A 152 14.79 -1.49 -23.84
C PHE A 152 15.35 -2.25 -25.05
N ASN A 153 16.23 -3.23 -24.84
CA ASN A 153 16.69 -4.13 -25.91
C ASN A 153 15.57 -4.99 -26.52
N ASN A 154 14.43 -5.10 -25.84
CA ASN A 154 13.24 -5.82 -26.31
C ASN A 154 12.14 -4.88 -26.82
N TRP A 155 12.38 -3.55 -26.82
CA TRP A 155 11.38 -2.53 -27.16
C TRP A 155 11.49 -2.01 -28.60
N ASN A 156 12.26 -2.70 -29.45
CA ASN A 156 12.35 -2.44 -30.90
C ASN A 156 11.03 -2.74 -31.66
N GLU A 157 9.95 -3.04 -30.94
CA GLU A 157 8.64 -3.43 -31.50
C GLU A 157 7.50 -2.47 -31.13
N CYS A 158 7.79 -1.27 -30.62
CA CYS A 158 6.77 -0.23 -30.60
C CYS A 158 6.65 0.39 -32.01
N GLY A 159 5.56 0.03 -32.70
CA GLY A 159 5.22 0.49 -34.05
C GLY A 159 4.79 1.97 -34.12
N CYS A 160 5.52 2.88 -33.48
CA CYS A 160 5.33 4.32 -33.63
C CYS A 160 5.96 4.78 -34.95
N LYS A 161 5.27 4.50 -36.06
CA LYS A 161 5.49 5.20 -37.32
C LYS A 161 4.93 6.61 -37.17
N ASN A 162 5.80 7.56 -36.85
CA ASN A 162 5.79 8.99 -37.21
C ASN A 162 6.38 9.79 -36.06
N GLY A 163 7.58 10.31 -36.29
CA GLY A 163 8.22 11.26 -35.40
C GLY A 163 7.43 12.56 -35.30
N HIS A 164 7.67 13.28 -34.22
CA HIS A 164 8.29 14.60 -34.33
C HIS A 164 9.05 14.88 -33.04
N ASP A 165 10.28 15.32 -33.24
CA ASP A 165 11.15 15.96 -32.28
C ASP A 165 10.39 17.03 -31.49
N HIS A 166 10.66 17.18 -30.20
CA HIS A 166 10.86 18.46 -29.52
C HIS A 166 11.00 18.25 -28.01
N TYR A 167 12.21 18.53 -27.52
CA TYR A 167 12.55 18.95 -26.16
C TYR A 167 12.27 17.99 -25.00
N ALA A 168 13.34 17.26 -24.64
CA ALA A 168 13.94 17.32 -23.30
C ALA A 168 13.04 17.85 -22.17
N TRP A 169 12.17 16.99 -21.63
CA TRP A 169 11.65 17.13 -20.27
C TRP A 169 12.19 15.98 -19.42
N CYS A 170 13.51 15.98 -19.23
CA CYS A 170 14.17 15.23 -18.16
C CYS A 170 15.34 16.07 -17.66
N ASN A 171 15.05 17.24 -17.10
CA ASN A 171 15.98 17.85 -16.16
C ASN A 171 15.91 17.03 -14.87
N ALA A 172 17.02 16.37 -14.57
CA ALA A 172 17.19 15.36 -13.54
C ALA A 172 17.26 15.95 -12.11
N GLU A 173 16.56 17.05 -11.84
CA GLU A 173 16.66 17.76 -10.55
C GLU A 173 15.36 17.91 -9.77
N ASP A 174 14.18 17.57 -10.32
CA ASP A 174 12.91 17.67 -9.58
C ASP A 174 11.93 16.53 -9.93
N CYS A 175 12.35 15.29 -9.73
CA CYS A 175 11.51 14.12 -10.01
C CYS A 175 11.38 13.21 -8.80
N ASP A 176 10.70 13.71 -7.76
CA ASP A 176 9.92 12.87 -6.83
C ASP A 176 8.73 12.27 -7.62
N ILE A 177 9.03 11.35 -8.53
CA ILE A 177 8.03 10.63 -9.33
C ILE A 177 7.43 9.55 -8.44
N PHE A 178 6.37 9.89 -7.72
CA PHE A 178 5.44 8.91 -7.18
C PHE A 178 4.55 8.43 -8.32
N ALA A 179 4.87 7.28 -8.91
CA ALA A 179 3.96 6.60 -9.83
C ALA A 179 2.91 5.86 -9.00
N LEU A 180 1.87 6.57 -8.55
CA LEU A 180 0.76 5.95 -7.84
C LEU A 180 -0.18 5.27 -8.85
N GLY A 181 0.13 4.02 -9.21
CA GLY A 181 -0.72 3.18 -10.05
C GLY A 181 -1.92 2.66 -9.25
N ALA A 182 -2.98 3.46 -9.12
CA ALA A 182 -4.22 3.00 -8.51
C ALA A 182 -5.45 3.57 -9.23
N ALA A 183 -6.46 2.70 -9.46
CA ALA A 183 -7.82 3.08 -9.84
C ALA A 183 -8.54 3.73 -8.65
N LEU A 184 -8.14 4.95 -8.30
CA LEU A 184 -8.73 5.76 -7.23
C LEU A 184 -9.53 6.91 -7.85
N GLU A 185 -10.81 7.00 -7.52
CA GLU A 185 -11.57 8.25 -7.68
C GLU A 185 -11.18 9.19 -6.53
N ALA A 186 -10.73 10.39 -6.88
CA ALA A 186 -10.57 11.49 -5.95
C ALA A 186 -11.95 11.97 -5.47
N PHE A 187 -12.09 12.19 -4.17
CA PHE A 187 -13.19 12.95 -3.56
C PHE A 187 -12.61 13.98 -2.61
#